data_AF-A0A1V5I4X6-F1
#
_entry.id   AF-A0A1V5I4X6-F1
#
_cell.length_a   1.000
_cell.length_b   1.000
_cell.length_c   1.000
_cell.angle_alpha   90.00
_cell.angle_beta   90.00
_cell.angle_gamma   90.00
#
_symmetry.space_group_name_H-M   'P 1'
#
loop_
_entity.id
_entity.type
_entity.pdbx_description
1 polymer ?
#
loop_
_entity_poly.entity_id
_entity_poly.type
_entity_poly.pdbx_seq_one_letter_code
_entity_poly.pdbx_strand_id
1 'polypeptide(L)' 'MVLLETPNEEGPWSAKPMAEHPVVAVAPVILNALRNATGVEFTSLPVTPARILEALKNGKEVL' A
#
# COMPACT_ATOMS: atom_id res chain seq x y z
N MET A 1 -10.32 10.09 -4.43
CA MET A 1 -10.54 9.02 -5.44
C MET A 1 -10.72 9.71 -6.77
N VAL A 2 -9.93 9.34 -7.77
CA VAL A 2 -10.15 9.76 -9.16
C VAL A 2 -10.82 8.59 -9.86
N LEU A 3 -11.94 8.83 -10.51
CA LEU A 3 -12.66 7.81 -11.27
C LEU A 3 -12.15 7.83 -12.70
N LEU A 4 -11.62 6.68 -13.14
CA LEU A 4 -11.25 6.45 -14.52
C LEU A 4 -12.19 5.39 -15.08
N GLU A 5 -12.92 5.76 -16.13
CA GLU A 5 -13.77 4.84 -16.83
C GLU A 5 -12.96 4.11 -17.90
N THR A 6 -12.96 2.79 -17.82
CA THR A 6 -12.43 1.93 -18.86
C THR A 6 -13.45 0.82 -19.01
N PRO A 7 -14.17 0.71 -20.14
CA PRO A 7 -15.23 -0.28 -20.31
C PRO A 7 -14.76 -1.72 -20.01
N ASN A 8 -15.64 -2.52 -19.42
CA ASN A 8 -15.47 -3.98 -19.28
C ASN A 8 -16.46 -4.69 -20.20
N GLU A 9 -16.01 -5.55 -21.13
CA GLU A 9 -16.91 -6.25 -22.04
C GLU A 9 -17.82 -7.25 -21.31
N GLU A 10 -17.37 -7.78 -20.16
CA GLU A 10 -18.09 -8.80 -19.40
C GLU A 10 -19.06 -8.23 -18.34
N GLY A 11 -18.91 -6.95 -18.00
CA GLY A 11 -19.67 -6.31 -16.94
C GLY A 11 -21.03 -5.78 -17.42
N PRO A 12 -22.09 -5.82 -16.59
CA PRO A 12 -23.36 -5.21 -16.95
C PRO A 12 -23.15 -3.69 -17.11
N TRP A 13 -23.69 -3.13 -18.20
CA TRP A 13 -23.45 -1.73 -18.59
C TRP A 13 -21.95 -1.37 -18.68
N SER A 14 -21.11 -2.34 -19.02
CA SER A 14 -19.66 -2.21 -19.08
C SER A 14 -18.96 -1.83 -17.76
N ALA A 15 -19.62 -2.05 -16.62
CA ALA A 15 -19.12 -1.69 -15.29
C ALA A 15 -18.04 -2.65 -14.75
N LYS A 16 -17.27 -2.16 -13.76
CA LYS A 16 -16.25 -2.93 -13.02
C LYS A 16 -16.49 -2.85 -11.51
N PRO A 17 -16.16 -3.89 -10.74
CA PRO A 17 -16.21 -3.82 -9.28
C PRO A 17 -15.20 -2.78 -8.77
N MET A 18 -15.57 -2.01 -7.74
CA MET A 18 -14.72 -0.93 -7.21
C MET A 18 -14.47 -1.01 -5.70
N ALA A 19 -15.30 -1.74 -4.94
CA ALA A 19 -15.31 -1.66 -3.47
C ALA A 19 -13.94 -1.95 -2.80
N GLU A 20 -13.17 -2.90 -3.33
CA GLU A 20 -11.92 -3.35 -2.70
C GLU A 20 -10.69 -2.52 -3.08
N HIS A 21 -10.69 -1.88 -4.25
CA HIS A 21 -9.57 -1.08 -4.76
C HIS A 21 -9.04 -0.03 -3.77
N PRO A 22 -9.90 0.79 -3.11
CA PRO A 22 -9.40 1.79 -2.17
C PRO A 22 -8.80 1.20 -0.90
N VAL A 23 -9.10 -0.05 -0.52
CA VAL A 23 -8.54 -0.68 0.68
C VAL A 23 -7.29 -1.50 0.38
N VAL A 24 -7.24 -2.20 -0.76
CA VAL A 24 -6.10 -3.07 -1.14
C VAL A 24 -4.79 -2.27 -1.27
N ALA A 25 -4.86 -1.02 -1.75
CA ALA A 25 -3.67 -0.20 -1.97
C ALA A 25 -3.07 0.42 -0.70
N VAL A 26 -3.81 0.49 0.42
CA VAL A 26 -3.42 1.30 1.59
C VAL A 26 -2.12 0.82 2.21
N ALA A 27 -2.04 -0.47 2.55
CA ALA A 27 -0.84 -1.04 3.16
C ALA A 27 0.41 -0.90 2.26
N PRO A 28 0.43 -1.40 1.01
CA PRO A 28 1.63 -1.31 0.18
C PRO A 28 2.05 0.14 -0.14
N VAL A 29 1.10 1.09 -0.28
CA VAL A 29 1.44 2.51 -0.51
C VAL A 29 2.19 3.10 0.69
N ILE A 30 1.73 2.84 1.92
CA ILE A 30 2.40 3.33 3.12
C ILE A 30 3.80 2.70 3.24
N LEU A 31 3.93 1.40 2.98
CA LEU A 31 5.21 0.68 3.07
C LEU A 31 6.22 1.20 2.03
N ASN A 32 5.77 1.42 0.79
CA ASN A 32 6.59 2.03 -0.26
C ASN A 32 6.99 3.48 0.07
N ALA A 33 6.09 4.26 0.67
CA ALA A 33 6.39 5.62 1.11
C ALA A 33 7.46 5.63 2.22
N LEU A 34 7.37 4.71 3.19
CA LEU A 34 8.39 4.54 4.22
C LEU A 34 9.74 4.16 3.63
N ARG A 35 9.77 3.19 2.70
CA ARG A 35 10.99 2.82 1.96
C ARG A 35 11.59 4.00 1.23
N ASN A 36 10.78 4.78 0.52
CA ASN A 36 11.23 5.96 -0.21
C ASN A 36 11.80 7.04 0.73
N ALA A 37 11.18 7.25 1.90
CA ALA A 37 11.59 8.28 2.85
C ALA A 37 12.82 7.90 3.69
N THR A 38 13.01 6.60 3.96
CA THR A 38 13.97 6.13 4.97
C THR A 38 15.02 5.15 4.44
N GLY A 39 14.80 4.57 3.26
CA GLY A 39 15.61 3.46 2.74
C GLY A 39 15.34 2.11 3.42
N VAL A 40 14.43 2.05 4.40
CA VAL A 40 14.10 0.83 5.14
C VAL A 40 12.93 0.09 4.48
N GLU A 41 13.09 -1.22 4.33
CA GLU A 41 12.04 -2.11 3.83
C GLU A 41 11.33 -2.80 5.01
N PHE A 42 9.99 -2.71 5.01
CA PHE A 42 9.11 -3.36 5.99
C PHE A 42 8.29 -4.41 5.26
N THR A 43 8.33 -5.67 5.71
CA THR A 43 7.61 -6.78 5.05
C THR A 43 6.52 -7.40 5.91
N SER A 44 6.34 -6.92 7.15
CA SER A 44 5.28 -7.35 8.05
C SER A 44 4.47 -6.21 8.65
N LEU A 45 3.18 -6.47 8.81
CA LEU A 45 2.19 -5.55 9.38
C LEU A 45 1.81 -5.98 10.81
N PRO A 46 1.38 -5.05 11.67
CA PRO A 46 1.35 -3.60 11.46
C PRO A 46 2.73 -2.94 11.62
N VAL A 47 2.96 -1.85 10.89
CA VAL A 47 4.16 -1.00 11.03
C VAL A 47 3.87 0.11 12.03
N THR A 48 4.11 -0.17 13.32
CA THR A 48 3.87 0.79 14.40
C THR A 48 5.02 1.81 14.52
N PRO A 49 4.80 2.98 15.15
CA PRO A 49 5.87 3.96 15.39
C PRO A 49 7.09 3.37 16.12
N ALA A 50 6.87 2.42 17.04
CA ALA A 50 7.96 1.74 17.75
C ALA A 50 8.83 0.91 16.78
N ARG A 51 8.21 0.15 15.87
CA ARG A 51 8.93 -0.64 14.85
C ARG A 51 9.67 0.26 13.86
N ILE A 52 9.07 1.40 13.48
CA ILE A 52 9.74 2.40 12.63
C ILE A 52 10.99 2.94 13.34
N LEU A 53 10.86 3.37 14.60
CA LEU A 53 11.98 3.93 15.36
C LEU A 53 13.12 2.91 15.55
N GLU A 54 12.78 1.65 15.82
CA GLU A 54 13.74 0.56 15.91
C GLU A 54 14.48 0.35 14.59
N ALA A 55 13.75 0.29 13.47
CA ALA A 55 14.32 0.11 12.14
C ALA A 55 15.30 1.23 11.76
N LEU A 56 14.94 2.48 12.08
CA LEU A 56 15.79 3.65 11.83
C LEU A 56 17.07 3.64 12.66
N LYS A 57 17.06 3.04 13.86
CA LYS A 57 18.24 2.92 14.72
C LYS A 57 19.16 1.78 14.28
N ASN A 58 18.57 0.65 13.87
CA ASN A 58 19.32 -0.59 13.60
C ASN A 58 19.77 -0.73 12.15
N GLY A 59 19.17 0.03 11.21
CA GLY A 59 19.67 0.18 9.85
C GLY A 59 19.76 -1.11 9.05
N LYS A 60 18.60 -1.73 8.73
CA LYS A 60 18.27 -2.61 7.58
C LYS A 60 17.12 -3.55 7.94
N GLU A 61 16.29 -3.83 6.93
CA GLU A 61 15.20 -4.83 6.83
C GLU A 61 14.55 -5.32 8.13
N VAL A 62 13.30 -4.90 8.36
CA VAL A 62 12.47 -5.45 9.45
C VAL A 62 11.53 -6.49 8.84
N LEU A 63 11.88 -7.76 9.07
CA LEU A 63 11.03 -8.93 8.81
C LEU A 63 9.80 -8.94 9.73
#